data_AF-A0A2H0QJI8-F1
#
_entry.id   AF-A0A2H0QJI8-F1
#
_cell.length_a   1.000
_cell.length_b   1.000
_cell.length_c   1.000
_cell.angle_alpha   90.00
_cell.angle_beta   90.00
_cell.angle_gamma   90.00
#
_symmetry.space_group_name_H-M   'P 1'
#
loop_
_entity.id
_entity.type
_entity.pdbx_description
1 polymer ?
#
loop_
_entity_poly.entity_id
_entity_poly.type
_entity_poly.pdbx_seq_one_letter_code
_entity_poly.pdbx_strand_id
1 'polypeptide(L)' 'MEDLRAQILEAPIVRCDEPTWFFLGLSMAGWNVLYSGGLFLLALASLWKRKSI' A
#
# COMPACT_ATOMS: atom_id res chain seq x y z
N MET A 1 33.00 3.20 0.31
CA MET A 1 32.23 2.49 -0.74
C MET A 1 32.09 0.99 -0.43
N GLU A 2 33.05 0.39 0.26
CA GLU A 2 32.98 -1.05 0.61
C GLU A 2 31.98 -1.32 1.74
N ASP A 3 31.90 -0.47 2.77
CA ASP A 3 31.00 -0.66 3.92
C ASP A 3 29.50 -0.61 3.58
N LEU A 4 29.10 0.15 2.56
CA LEU A 4 27.71 0.22 2.11
C LEU A 4 27.34 -1.04 1.30
N ARG A 5 28.31 -1.67 0.64
CA ARG A 5 28.08 -2.92 -0.11
C ARG A 5 27.93 -4.10 0.84
N ALA A 6 28.69 -4.13 1.93
CA ALA A 6 28.54 -5.15 2.97
C ALA A 6 27.11 -5.17 3.54
N GLN A 7 26.56 -4.00 3.89
CA GLN A 7 25.21 -3.88 4.46
C GLN A 7 24.09 -4.32 3.51
N ILE A 8 24.23 -4.12 2.20
CA ILE A 8 23.22 -4.56 1.21
C ILE A 8 23.31 -6.08 0.99
N LEU A 9 24.52 -6.64 0.97
CA LEU A 9 24.73 -8.08 0.77
C LEU A 9 24.32 -8.92 2.00
N GLU A 10 24.31 -8.33 3.19
CA GLU A 10 23.84 -8.96 4.43
C GLU A 10 22.31 -8.97 4.56
N ALA A 11 21.60 -8.16 3.78
CA ALA A 11 20.16 -8.06 3.89
C ALA A 11 19.48 -9.35 3.38
N PRO A 12 18.51 -9.90 4.13
CA PRO A 12 17.77 -11.07 3.68
C PRO A 12 17.00 -10.73 2.39
N ILE A 13 17.16 -11.59 1.37
CA ILE A 13 16.47 -11.47 0.10
C ILE A 13 14.97 -11.73 0.33
N VAL A 14 14.19 -10.67 0.36
CA VAL A 14 12.72 -10.77 0.47
C VAL A 14 12.12 -11.17 -0.87
N ARG A 15 11.15 -12.08 -0.84
CA ARG A 15 10.37 -12.44 -2.03
C ARG A 15 9.35 -11.32 -2.28
N CYS A 16 9.43 -10.68 -3.45
CA CYS A 16 8.49 -9.62 -3.83
C CYS A 16 7.08 -10.15 -4.18
N ASP A 17 6.97 -11.44 -4.48
CA ASP A 17 5.72 -12.07 -4.90
C ASP A 17 4.84 -12.51 -3.73
N GLU A 18 5.43 -12.66 -2.54
CA GLU A 18 4.71 -13.10 -1.36
C GLU A 18 4.35 -11.89 -0.48
N PRO A 19 3.06 -11.70 -0.18
CA PRO A 19 2.67 -10.64 0.74
C PRO A 19 3.27 -10.92 2.13
N THR A 20 3.98 -9.92 2.64
CA THR A 20 4.71 -9.97 3.92
C THR A 20 3.81 -10.18 5.13
N TRP A 21 2.55 -9.76 5.04
CA TRP A 21 1.56 -9.95 6.10
C TRP A 21 0.15 -10.08 5.54
N PHE A 22 -0.65 -10.89 6.23
CA PHE A 22 -2.08 -10.99 6.04
C PHE A 22 -2.77 -10.59 7.34
N PHE A 23 -3.75 -9.72 7.24
CA PHE A 23 -4.58 -9.30 8.36
C PHE A 23 -6.05 -9.41 7.97
N LEU A 24 -6.81 -10.18 8.76
CA LEU A 24 -8.22 -10.52 8.50
C LEU A 24 -8.44 -11.15 7.10
N GLY A 25 -7.48 -11.94 6.63
CA GLY A 25 -7.53 -12.59 5.31
C GLY A 25 -7.17 -11.67 4.13
N LEU A 26 -6.80 -10.41 4.38
CA LEU A 26 -6.37 -9.46 3.35
C LEU A 26 -4.87 -9.20 3.44
N SER A 27 -4.19 -9.15 2.29
CA SER A 27 -2.78 -8.75 2.20
C SER A 27 -2.60 -7.23 2.35
N MET A 28 -1.36 -6.76 2.54
CA MET A 28 -1.01 -5.34 2.45
C MET A 28 -1.62 -4.65 1.22
N ALA A 29 -1.54 -5.32 0.07
CA ALA A 29 -2.10 -4.81 -1.19
C ALA A 29 -3.63 -4.69 -1.12
N GLY A 30 -4.32 -5.68 -0.54
CA GLY A 30 -5.77 -5.63 -0.32
C GLY A 30 -6.19 -4.45 0.55
N TRP A 31 -5.45 -4.18 1.63
CA TRP A 31 -5.69 -3.02 2.49
C TRP A 31 -5.47 -1.69 1.77
N ASN A 32 -4.44 -1.57 0.93
CA ASN A 32 -4.20 -0.36 0.12
C ASN A 32 -5.36 -0.06 -0.83
N VAL A 33 -5.94 -1.10 -1.45
CA VAL A 33 -7.12 -0.96 -2.32
C VAL A 33 -8.32 -0.47 -1.53
N LEU A 34 -8.55 -1.00 -0.32
CA LEU A 34 -9.67 -0.61 0.52
C LEU A 34 -9.59 0.88 0.92
N TYR A 35 -8.43 1.34 1.39
CA TYR A 35 -8.25 2.74 1.77
C TYR A 35 -8.33 3.69 0.57
N SER A 36 -7.65 3.35 -0.53
CA SER A 36 -7.65 4.17 -1.75
C SER A 36 -9.05 4.26 -2.36
N GLY A 37 -9.78 3.13 -2.40
CA GLY A 37 -11.16 3.07 -2.85
C GLY A 37 -12.11 3.88 -1.96
N GLY A 38 -11.94 3.79 -0.64
CA GLY A 38 -12.70 4.61 0.31
C GLY A 38 -12.48 6.10 0.10
N LEU A 39 -11.22 6.53 -0.03
CA LEU A 39 -10.88 7.94 -0.32
C LEU A 39 -11.43 8.40 -1.66
N PHE A 40 -11.36 7.56 -2.70
CA PHE A 40 -11.94 7.85 -4.01
C PHE A 40 -13.44 8.09 -3.93
N LEU A 41 -14.18 7.23 -3.22
CA LEU A 41 -15.63 7.39 -3.02
C LEU A 41 -15.96 8.65 -2.22
N LEU A 42 -15.20 8.97 -1.17
CA LEU A 42 -15.37 10.20 -0.40
C LEU A 42 -15.13 11.44 -1.26
N ALA A 43 -14.07 11.44 -2.08
CA ALA A 43 -13.78 12.52 -3.00
C ALA A 43 -14.91 12.71 -4.02
N LEU A 44 -15.38 11.61 -4.62
CA LEU A 44 -16.49 11.61 -5.57
C LEU A 44 -17.78 12.15 -4.94
N ALA A 45 -18.10 11.71 -3.71
CA ALA A 45 -19.24 12.20 -2.96
C ALA A 45 -19.14 13.70 -2.65
N SER A 46 -17.93 14.20 -2.30
CA SER A 46 -17.71 15.62 -2.06
C SER A 46 -17.92 16.46 -3.33
N LEU A 47 -17.48 15.97 -4.49
CA LEU A 47 -17.66 16.63 -5.78
C LEU A 47 -19.14 16.65 -6.18
N TRP A 48 -19.86 15.55 -5.98
CA TRP A 48 -21.31 15.50 -6.20
C TRP A 48 -22.09 16.45 -5.29
N LYS A 49 -21.73 16.54 -4.00
CA LYS A 49 -22.34 17.53 -3.10
C LYS A 49 -22.08 18.96 -3.54
N ARG A 50 -20.86 19.27 -4.02
CA ARG A 50 -20.49 20.62 -4.48
C ARG A 50 -21.20 21.01 -5.78
N LYS A 51 -21.48 20.06 -6.68
CA LYS A 51 -22.22 20.33 -7.93
C LYS A 51 -23.71 20.56 -7.70
N SER A 52 -24.25 20.03 -6.60
CA SER A 52 -25.69 20.10 -6.27
C SER A 52 -26.09 21.33 -5.44
N ILE A 53 -25.12 22.12 -4.97
CA ILE A 53 -25.28 23.41 -4.29
C ILE A 53 -24.97 24.52 -5.30
#